data_AF-A0A7S2F839-F1
#
_entry.id   AF-A0A7S2F839-F1
#
_cell.length_a   1.000
_cell.length_b   1.000
_cell.length_c   1.000
_cell.angle_alpha   90.00
_cell.angle_beta   90.00
_cell.angle_gamma   90.00
#
_symmetry.space_group_name_H-M   'P 1'
#
loop_
_entity.id
_entity.type
_entity.pdbx_description
1 polymer ?
#
loop_
_entity_poly.entity_id
_entity_poly.type
_entity_poly.pdbx_seq_one_letter_code
_entity_poly.pdbx_strand_id
1 'polypeptide(L)'
;AMSGSPEGLMALLGGHFVEQKGVDEAAEEEYKQVTGPDPLPYVELELVSERGGVGGKRFLACVDTGAQFSVASSEAVEALGLNALVDARERFSGTLFGMGEAKIQGQIHDLRI
;
A
#
# COMPACT_ATOMS: atom_id res chain seq x y z
N ALA A 1 -12.98 -16.93 3.81
CA ALA A 1 -11.81 -16.68 4.67
C ALA A 1 -10.60 -16.70 3.76
N MET A 2 -10.21 -15.53 3.24
CA MET A 2 -9.01 -15.42 2.43
C MET A 2 -7.86 -15.12 3.39
N SER A 3 -6.88 -16.02 3.39
CA SER A 3 -5.62 -15.88 4.11
C SER A 3 -4.99 -14.53 3.76
N GLY A 4 -4.69 -13.72 4.77
CA GLY A 4 -3.85 -12.53 4.64
C GLY A 4 -2.41 -12.93 4.37
N SER A 5 -2.17 -13.66 3.27
CA SER A 5 -0.81 -13.99 2.86
C SER A 5 -0.13 -12.71 2.35
N PRO A 6 1.17 -12.55 2.62
CA PRO A 6 1.94 -11.40 2.15
C PRO A 6 1.80 -11.17 0.65
N GLU A 7 1.62 -12.24 -0.14
CA GLU A 7 1.46 -12.13 -1.60
C GLU A 7 0.19 -11.36 -2.01
N GLY A 8 -0.91 -11.48 -1.25
CA GLY A 8 -2.15 -10.76 -1.53
C GLY A 8 -2.05 -9.25 -1.27
N LEU A 9 -1.23 -8.85 -0.30
CA LEU A 9 -0.91 -7.44 -0.01
C LEU A 9 0.07 -6.87 -1.06
N MET A 10 1.04 -7.67 -1.48
CA MET A 10 2.03 -7.29 -2.50
C MET A 10 1.40 -6.99 -3.87
N ALA A 11 0.36 -7.74 -4.25
CA ALA A 11 -0.35 -7.52 -5.51
C ALA A 11 -1.09 -6.16 -5.55
N LEU A 12 -1.48 -5.61 -4.40
CA LEU A 12 -2.25 -4.38 -4.27
C LEU A 12 -1.38 -3.11 -4.34
N LEU A 13 -0.07 -3.24 -4.07
CA LEU A 13 0.89 -2.13 -4.01
C LEU A 13 1.64 -1.87 -5.34
N GLY A 14 1.25 -2.51 -6.45
CA GLY A 14 1.78 -2.19 -7.78
C GLY A 14 3.31 -2.33 -7.89
N GLY A 15 3.87 -3.40 -7.31
CA GLY A 15 5.31 -3.67 -7.36
C GLY A 15 5.80 -3.88 -8.79
N HIS A 16 6.35 -2.84 -9.40
CA HIS A 16 7.26 -2.98 -10.53
C HIS A 16 8.56 -3.62 -10.01
N PHE A 17 8.63 -4.95 -10.06
CA PHE A 17 9.90 -5.64 -9.95
C PHE A 17 10.70 -5.37 -11.22
N VAL A 18 11.77 -4.58 -11.10
CA VAL A 18 12.85 -4.62 -12.06
C VAL A 18 13.53 -5.98 -11.87
N GLU A 19 13.22 -6.94 -12.74
CA GLU A 19 14.10 -8.09 -12.92
C GLU A 19 15.46 -7.55 -13.36
N GLN A 20 16.42 -7.47 -12.45
CA GLN A 20 17.82 -7.27 -12.81
C GLN A 20 18.31 -8.52 -13.56
N LYS A 21 18.10 -8.52 -14.88
CA LYS A 21 18.74 -9.46 -15.79
C LYS A 21 20.09 -8.90 -16.21
N GLY A 22 21.13 -9.64 -15.86
CA GLY A 22 22.49 -9.48 -16.38
C GLY A 22 23.38 -8.62 -15.50
N VAL A 23 24.17 -9.27 -14.65
CA VAL A 23 25.39 -8.65 -14.10
C VAL A 23 26.36 -8.56 -15.27
N ASP A 24 26.58 -7.34 -15.76
CA ASP A 24 27.64 -7.04 -16.73
C ASP A 24 28.98 -7.28 -16.03
N GLU A 25 29.83 -8.17 -16.56
CA GLU A 25 31.07 -8.61 -15.91
C GLU A 25 32.01 -7.42 -15.59
N ALA A 26 31.89 -6.32 -16.34
CA ALA A 26 32.61 -5.08 -16.12
C ALA A 26 32.19 -4.35 -14.82
N ALA A 27 30.92 -4.44 -14.40
CA ALA A 27 30.43 -3.83 -13.17
C ALA A 27 30.90 -4.60 -11.92
N GLU A 28 31.18 -5.90 -12.07
CA GLU A 28 31.63 -6.76 -10.98
C GLU A 28 33.11 -6.48 -10.60
N GLU A 29 33.96 -6.14 -11.57
CA GLU A 29 35.34 -5.69 -11.31
C GLU A 29 35.40 -4.31 -10.63
N GLU A 30 34.50 -3.39 -10.99
CA GLU A 30 34.40 -2.08 -10.35
C GLU A 30 33.90 -2.19 -8.89
N TYR A 31 32.95 -3.09 -8.62
CA TYR A 31 32.44 -3.36 -7.26
C TYR A 31 33.52 -3.92 -6.32
N LYS A 32 34.42 -4.78 -6.83
CA LYS A 32 35.52 -5.37 -6.05
C LYS A 32 36.54 -4.32 -5.60
N GLN A 33 36.71 -3.22 -6.34
CA GLN A 33 37.65 -2.16 -5.97
C GLN A 33 37.11 -1.17 -4.92
N VAL A 34 35.80 -1.17 -4.66
CA VAL A 34 35.11 -0.20 -3.77
C VAL A 34 34.56 -0.85 -2.50
N THR A 35 35.01 -2.06 -2.16
CA THR A 35 34.58 -2.73 -0.91
C THR A 35 35.47 -2.34 0.26
N GLY A 36 35.09 -1.26 0.94
CA GLY A 36 35.48 -1.03 2.34
C GLY A 36 34.90 -2.14 3.25
N PRO A 37 35.51 -2.41 4.42
CA PRO A 37 35.09 -3.53 5.25
C PRO A 37 33.76 -3.24 5.96
N ASP A 38 33.04 -4.34 6.17
CA ASP A 38 31.77 -4.55 6.87
C ASP A 38 30.48 -4.40 6.06
N PRO A 39 29.68 -5.49 5.92
CA PRO A 39 28.33 -5.39 5.39
C PRO A 39 27.52 -4.48 6.32
N LEU A 40 26.94 -3.43 5.75
CA LEU A 40 25.99 -2.60 6.47
C LEU A 40 24.85 -3.48 7.00
N PRO A 41 24.37 -3.26 8.23
CA PRO A 41 23.26 -4.02 8.77
C PRO A 41 22.05 -3.85 7.86
N TYR A 42 21.60 -4.94 7.26
CA TYR A 42 20.33 -5.01 6.56
C TYR A 42 19.24 -5.30 7.59
N VAL A 43 18.22 -4.46 7.62
CA VAL A 43 17.03 -4.67 8.45
C VAL A 43 15.82 -4.63 7.54
N GLU A 44 15.09 -5.74 7.49
CA GLU A 44 13.76 -5.76 6.90
C GLU A 44 12.80 -5.02 7.84
N LEU A 45 12.17 -3.97 7.34
CA LEU A 45 11.24 -3.16 8.12
C LEU A 45 9.82 -3.66 7.88
N GLU A 46 9.11 -3.96 8.95
CA GLU A 46 7.69 -4.28 8.89
C GLU A 46 6.85 -3.03 8.57
N LEU A 47 5.75 -3.24 7.84
CA LEU A 47 4.75 -2.19 7.64
C LEU A 47 4.12 -1.80 8.98
N VAL A 48 4.11 -0.49 9.26
CA VAL A 48 3.43 0.04 10.45
C VAL A 48 1.92 -0.11 10.25
N SER A 49 1.26 -0.79 11.18
CA SER A 49 -0.17 -1.03 11.10
C SER A 49 -0.86 -0.84 12.44
N GLU A 50 -2.08 -0.30 12.40
CA GLU A 50 -2.88 0.02 13.57
C GLU A 50 -4.25 -0.64 13.51
N ARG A 51 -4.72 -1.11 14.67
CA ARG A 51 -6.04 -1.72 14.79
C ARG A 51 -7.08 -0.66 15.12
N GLY A 52 -8.16 -0.62 14.35
CA GLY A 52 -9.27 0.28 14.58
C GLY A 52 -10.62 -0.43 14.61
N GLY A 53 -11.69 0.33 14.84
CA GLY A 53 -13.05 -0.17 14.71
C GLY A 53 -14.06 0.90 14.34
N VAL A 54 -15.04 0.50 13.52
CA VAL A 54 -16.19 1.33 13.11
C VAL A 54 -17.44 0.44 13.14
N GLY A 55 -18.55 0.95 13.65
CA GLY A 55 -19.83 0.22 13.65
C GLY A 55 -19.77 -1.15 14.34
N GLY A 56 -18.94 -1.28 15.40
CA GLY A 56 -18.74 -2.54 16.12
C GLY A 56 -17.86 -3.57 15.41
N LYS A 57 -17.36 -3.26 14.22
CA LYS A 57 -16.46 -4.12 13.43
C LYS A 57 -15.03 -3.60 13.51
N ARG A 58 -14.06 -4.51 13.46
CA ARG A 58 -12.62 -4.18 13.56
C ARG A 58 -11.97 -4.16 12.17
N PHE A 59 -10.95 -3.33 12.01
CA PHE A 59 -10.10 -3.30 10.82
C PHE A 59 -8.63 -3.13 11.21
N LEU A 60 -7.73 -3.44 10.28
CA LEU A 60 -6.31 -3.13 10.35
C LEU A 60 -6.02 -2.08 9.29
N ALA A 61 -5.41 -0.96 9.65
CA ALA A 61 -4.99 0.08 8.72
C ALA A 61 -3.47 0.13 8.63
N CYS A 62 -2.96 0.26 7.40
CA CYS A 62 -1.56 0.60 7.17
C CYS A 62 -1.37 2.10 7.43
N VAL A 63 -0.33 2.46 8.18
CA VAL A 63 0.02 3.85 8.45
C VAL A 63 1.07 4.29 7.44
N ASP A 64 0.63 5.01 6.41
CA ASP A 64 1.49 5.57 5.38
C ASP A 64 1.49 7.10 5.48
N THR A 65 2.58 7.67 6.02
CA THR A 65 2.75 9.12 6.12
C THR A 65 3.07 9.80 4.78
N GLY A 66 3.44 9.02 3.77
CA GLY A 66 3.66 9.51 2.41
C GLY A 66 2.37 9.62 1.59
N ALA A 67 1.31 8.94 2.00
CA ALA A 67 0.01 9.00 1.34
C ALA A 67 -0.67 10.37 1.57
N GLN A 68 -1.09 11.01 0.48
CA GLN A 68 -1.86 12.26 0.53
C GLN A 68 -3.31 12.04 1.02
N PHE A 69 -3.83 10.83 0.81
CA PHE A 69 -5.22 10.48 1.12
C PHE A 69 -5.27 9.16 1.89
N SER A 70 -6.15 9.08 2.88
CA SER A 70 -6.56 7.81 3.46
C SER A 70 -7.56 7.13 2.55
N VAL A 71 -7.38 5.84 2.34
CA VAL A 71 -8.14 5.06 1.36
C VAL A 71 -8.59 3.76 1.97
N ALA A 72 -9.78 3.31 1.58
CA ALA A 72 -10.34 2.03 1.97
C ALA A 72 -10.78 1.30 0.70
N SER A 73 -10.51 0.00 0.63
CA SER A 73 -11.01 -0.82 -0.47
C SER A 73 -12.53 -0.96 -0.38
N SER A 74 -13.18 -1.23 -1.52
CA SER A 74 -14.62 -1.44 -1.58
C SER A 74 -15.07 -2.59 -0.68
N GLU A 75 -14.26 -3.66 -0.61
CA GLU A 75 -14.50 -4.81 0.26
C GLU A 75 -14.42 -4.43 1.73
N ALA A 76 -13.48 -3.56 2.11
CA ALA A 76 -13.37 -3.07 3.48
C ALA A 76 -14.58 -2.19 3.85
N VAL A 77 -15.03 -1.32 2.95
CA VAL A 77 -16.23 -0.48 3.13
C VAL A 77 -17.47 -1.35 3.33
N GLU A 78 -17.65 -2.38 2.50
CA GLU A 78 -18.76 -3.35 2.60
C GLU A 78 -18.68 -4.17 3.88
N ALA A 79 -17.51 -4.74 4.17
CA ALA A 79 -17.28 -5.51 5.38
C ALA A 79 -17.59 -4.68 6.63
N LEU A 80 -17.25 -3.39 6.64
CA LEU A 80 -17.53 -2.46 7.74
C LEU A 80 -18.97 -1.94 7.75
N GLY A 81 -19.76 -2.13 6.67
CA GLY A 81 -21.14 -1.66 6.56
C GLY A 81 -21.25 -0.15 6.33
N LEU A 82 -20.29 0.44 5.62
CA LEU A 82 -20.17 1.89 5.42
C LEU A 82 -20.70 2.37 4.07
N ASN A 83 -21.26 1.49 3.23
CA ASN A 83 -21.68 1.80 1.85
C ASN A 83 -22.64 3.01 1.78
N ALA A 84 -23.54 3.13 2.76
CA ALA A 84 -24.51 4.23 2.80
C ALA A 84 -23.85 5.61 3.07
N LEU A 85 -22.60 5.63 3.56
CA LEU A 85 -21.83 6.84 3.83
C LEU A 85 -20.98 7.27 2.63
N VAL A 86 -20.89 6.43 1.59
CA VAL A 86 -20.11 6.74 0.39
C VAL A 86 -20.90 7.72 -0.46
N ASP A 87 -20.38 8.95 -0.58
CA ASP A 87 -20.86 9.90 -1.57
C ASP A 87 -20.30 9.51 -2.94
N ALA A 88 -21.08 8.73 -3.68
CA ALA A 88 -20.76 8.24 -5.02
C ALA A 88 -21.06 9.27 -6.13
N ARG A 89 -21.35 10.54 -5.79
CA ARG A 89 -21.56 11.58 -6.81
C ARG A 89 -20.28 11.76 -7.65
N GLU A 90 -20.44 11.99 -8.95
CA GLU A 90 -19.34 12.08 -9.93
C GLU A 90 -18.24 13.09 -9.60
N ARG A 91 -18.49 14.02 -8.68
CA ARG A 91 -17.55 15.04 -8.21
C ARG A 91 -16.30 14.47 -7.51
N PHE A 92 -16.34 13.20 -7.08
CA PHE A 92 -15.23 12.51 -6.44
C PHE A 92 -14.73 11.31 -7.27
N SER A 93 -15.11 11.25 -8.54
CA SER A 93 -14.62 10.22 -9.47
C SER A 93 -13.26 10.61 -10.03
N GLY A 94 -12.34 9.66 -10.11
CA GLY A 94 -10.97 9.86 -10.59
C GLY A 94 -10.16 8.58 -10.48
N THR A 95 -8.88 8.66 -10.88
CA THR A 95 -7.92 7.57 -10.73
C THR A 95 -6.94 7.94 -9.63
N LEU A 96 -6.77 7.04 -8.66
CA LEU A 96 -5.75 7.19 -7.63
C LEU A 96 -4.43 6.64 -8.14
N PHE A 97 -3.45 7.53 -8.31
CA PHE A 97 -2.09 7.15 -8.67
C PHE A 97 -1.32 6.68 -7.43
N GLY A 98 -0.48 5.66 -7.59
CA GLY A 98 0.31 5.07 -6.50
C GLY A 98 -0.30 3.83 -5.83
N MET A 99 -1.50 3.39 -6.25
CA MET A 99 -2.12 2.12 -5.84
C MET A 99 -2.64 1.33 -7.05
N GLY A 100 -1.77 1.09 -8.03
CA GLY A 100 -2.11 0.29 -9.21
C GLY A 100 -3.18 0.88 -10.13
N GLU A 101 -3.33 2.21 -10.16
CA GLU A 101 -4.34 2.94 -10.97
C GLU A 101 -5.80 2.59 -10.61
N ALA A 102 -6.11 2.50 -9.31
CA ALA A 102 -7.46 2.22 -8.85
C ALA A 102 -8.45 3.37 -9.14
N LYS A 103 -9.63 3.03 -9.66
CA LYS A 103 -10.73 3.98 -9.84
C LYS A 103 -11.37 4.30 -8.49
N ILE A 104 -11.50 5.59 -8.18
CA ILE A 104 -12.19 6.08 -6.99
C ILE A 104 -13.70 5.91 -7.18
N GLN A 105 -14.33 5.14 -6.29
CA GLN A 105 -15.77 4.89 -6.33
C GLN A 105 -16.60 5.99 -5.64
N GLY A 106 -15.99 6.73 -4.72
CA GLY A 106 -16.64 7.81 -3.97
C GLY A 106 -15.81 8.19 -2.76
N GLN A 107 -16.33 9.11 -1.94
CA GLN A 107 -15.67 9.59 -0.73
C GLN A 107 -16.58 9.44 0.48
N ILE A 108 -16.02 9.02 1.62
CA ILE A 108 -16.67 9.12 2.92
C ILE A 108 -16.21 10.43 3.54
N HIS A 109 -17.16 11.31 3.86
CA HIS A 109 -16.87 12.63 4.42
C HIS A 109 -16.66 12.55 5.93
N ASP A 110 -15.67 13.28 6.42
CA ASP A 110 -15.52 13.51 7.84
C ASP A 110 -16.51 14.60 8.28
N LEU A 111 -17.56 14.22 8.99
CA LEU A 111 -18.55 15.14 9.56
C LEU A 111 -18.04 15.67 10.91
N ARG A 112 -16.89 16.34 10.92
CA ARG A 112 -16.51 17.17 12.08
C ARG A 112 -17.27 18.48 11.97
N ILE A 113 -18.42 18.55 12.64
CA ILE A 113 -19.14 19.80 12.95
C ILE A 113 -18.57 20.35 14.26
#